data_AF-A0A358JV12-F1
#
_entry.id   AF-A0A358JV12-F1
#
_cell.length_a   1.000
_cell.length_b   1.000
_cell.length_c   1.000
_cell.angle_alpha   90.00
_cell.angle_beta   90.00
_cell.angle_gamma   90.00
#
_symmetry.space_group_name_H-M   'P 1'
#
loop_
_entity.id
_entity.type
_entity.pdbx_description
1 polymer ?
#
loop_
_entity_poly.entity_id
_entity_poly.type
_entity_poly.pdbx_seq_one_letter_code
_entity_poly.pdbx_strand_id
1 'polypeptide(L)'
;MLLFIIGGTVFFVLSFVFGIYRKKLREEHIKTWNKALKYMRYTSLALIIAGLLYVPEVQILKFGGWLFIFSLILYSSSLYLIFIKNRE
;
A
#
# COMPACT_ATOMS: atom_id res chain seq x y z
N MET A 1 10.98 -2.50 -14.28
CA MET A 1 10.46 -3.88 -14.24
C MET A 1 8.94 -3.83 -14.21
N LEU A 2 8.28 -4.40 -15.22
CA LEU A 2 6.83 -4.30 -15.41
C LEU A 2 6.02 -4.76 -14.17
N LEU A 3 6.48 -5.80 -13.49
CA LEU A 3 5.83 -6.34 -12.29
C LEU A 3 5.67 -5.30 -11.17
N PHE A 4 6.65 -4.41 -10.95
CA PHE A 4 6.54 -3.36 -9.94
C PHE A 4 5.51 -2.30 -10.32
N ILE A 5 5.43 -1.93 -11.61
CA ILE A 5 4.44 -0.98 -12.11
C ILE A 5 3.03 -1.54 -11.93
N ILE A 6 2.82 -2.78 -12.34
CA ILE A 6 1.52 -3.46 -12.21
C ILE A 6 1.16 -3.60 -10.72
N GLY A 7 2.06 -4.13 -9.90
CA GLY A 7 1.82 -4.33 -8.47
C GLY A 7 1.51 -3.01 -7.77
N GLY A 8 2.32 -1.98 -7.98
CA GLY A 8 2.09 -0.66 -7.39
C GLY A 8 0.75 -0.05 -7.83
N THR A 9 0.38 -0.19 -9.10
CA THR A 9 -0.92 0.30 -9.60
C THR A 9 -2.09 -0.43 -8.93
N VAL A 10 -2.02 -1.75 -8.82
CA VAL A 10 -3.06 -2.56 -8.16
C VAL A 10 -3.24 -2.14 -6.70
N PHE A 11 -2.14 -2.01 -5.94
CA PHE A 11 -2.21 -1.58 -4.54
C PHE A 11 -2.67 -0.13 -4.39
N PHE A 12 -2.30 0.75 -5.33
CA PHE A 12 -2.77 2.13 -5.33
C PHE A 12 -4.28 2.20 -5.49
N VAL A 13 -4.85 1.49 -6.47
CA VAL A 13 -6.30 1.38 -6.68
C VAL A 13 -7.00 0.76 -5.46
N LEU A 14 -6.44 -0.33 -4.92
CA LEU A 14 -6.97 -1.00 -3.73
C LEU A 14 -7.05 -0.06 -2.51
N SER A 15 -6.13 0.89 -2.39
CA SER A 15 -6.17 1.91 -1.32
C SER A 15 -7.41 2.83 -1.39
N PHE A 16 -8.01 3.02 -2.57
CA PHE A 16 -9.26 3.78 -2.69
C PHE A 16 -10.45 2.95 -2.24
N VAL A 17 -10.45 1.64 -2.56
CA VAL A 17 -11.45 0.70 -2.07
C VAL A 17 -11.46 0.67 -0.54
N PHE A 18 -10.30 0.50 0.10
CA PHE A 18 -10.18 0.63 1.55
C PHE A 18 -10.64 2.02 2.06
N GLY A 19 -10.37 3.09 1.31
CA GLY A 19 -10.85 4.44 1.63
C GLY A 19 -12.37 4.53 1.85
N ILE A 20 -13.16 3.77 1.11
CA ILE A 20 -14.63 3.74 1.25
C ILE A 20 -15.06 3.14 2.59
N TYR A 21 -14.38 2.08 3.03
CA TYR A 21 -14.68 1.37 4.28
C TYR A 21 -14.42 2.19 5.54
N ARG A 22 -13.71 3.33 5.42
CA ARG A 22 -13.49 4.29 6.51
C ARG A 22 -14.79 4.70 7.21
N LYS A 23 -15.89 4.84 6.47
CA LYS A 23 -17.19 5.30 7.02
C LYS A 23 -17.85 4.30 7.96
N LYS A 24 -17.37 3.05 8.00
CA LYS A 24 -17.92 1.97 8.82
C LYS A 24 -17.07 1.69 10.06
N LEU A 25 -16.16 2.60 10.42
CA LEU A 25 -15.25 2.45 11.55
C LEU A 25 -15.63 3.42 12.67
N ARG A 26 -15.46 2.96 13.91
CA ARG A 26 -15.54 3.82 15.10
C ARG A 26 -14.56 4.97 15.02
N GLU A 27 -14.99 6.14 15.49
CA GLU A 27 -14.22 7.40 15.38
C GLU A 27 -12.78 7.29 15.93
N GLU A 28 -12.60 6.56 17.02
CA GLU A 28 -11.32 6.35 17.70
C GLU A 28 -10.24 5.69 16.80
N HIS A 29 -10.65 4.93 15.78
CA HIS A 29 -9.73 4.22 14.89
C HIS A 29 -9.52 4.91 13.53
N ILE A 30 -10.30 5.93 13.20
CA ILE A 30 -10.21 6.64 11.91
C ILE A 30 -8.83 7.26 11.69
N LYS A 31 -8.18 7.77 12.75
CA LYS A 31 -6.84 8.37 12.66
C LYS A 31 -5.79 7.33 12.23
N THR A 32 -5.79 6.17 12.88
CA THR A 32 -4.85 5.08 12.59
C THR A 32 -5.11 4.49 11.19
N TRP A 33 -6.39 4.33 10.83
CA TRP A 33 -6.81 3.92 9.49
C TRP A 33 -6.24 4.84 8.40
N ASN A 34 -6.44 6.15 8.55
CA ASN A 34 -5.95 7.15 7.59
C ASN A 34 -4.42 7.13 7.47
N LYS A 35 -3.70 6.88 8.58
CA LYS A 35 -2.24 6.76 8.57
C LYS A 35 -1.79 5.57 7.74
N ALA A 36 -2.37 4.39 7.96
CA ALA A 36 -2.06 3.18 7.20
C ALA A 36 -2.40 3.33 5.71
N LEU A 37 -3.56 3.90 5.38
CA LEU A 37 -3.97 4.23 4.01
C LEU A 37 -2.98 5.18 3.32
N LYS A 38 -2.54 6.23 4.03
CA LYS A 38 -1.58 7.21 3.49
C LYS A 38 -0.24 6.55 3.15
N TYR A 39 0.27 5.67 4.02
CA TYR A 39 1.49 4.93 3.72
C TYR A 39 1.31 3.95 2.57
N MET A 40 0.22 3.19 2.54
CA MET A 40 -0.09 2.28 1.43
C MET A 40 -0.06 3.01 0.08
N ARG A 41 -0.62 4.22 0.01
CA ARG A 41 -0.60 5.05 -1.22
C ARG A 41 0.80 5.48 -1.61
N TYR A 42 1.58 6.05 -0.70
CA TYR A 42 2.94 6.51 -1.04
C TYR A 42 3.87 5.35 -1.38
N THR A 43 3.79 4.23 -0.66
CA THR A 43 4.57 3.03 -0.98
C THR A 43 4.18 2.46 -2.34
N SER A 44 2.90 2.52 -2.71
CA SER A 44 2.44 2.10 -4.05
C SER A 44 3.04 2.97 -5.15
N LEU A 45 3.04 4.31 -4.95
CA LEU A 45 3.66 5.25 -5.88
C LEU A 45 5.19 5.04 -5.96
N ALA A 46 5.85 4.82 -4.82
CA ALA A 46 7.28 4.53 -4.78
C ALA A 46 7.62 3.25 -5.54
N LEU A 47 6.78 2.20 -5.45
CA LEU A 47 6.94 0.97 -6.22
C LEU A 47 6.76 1.19 -7.73
N ILE A 48 5.78 2.00 -8.13
CA ILE A 48 5.59 2.38 -9.55
C ILE A 48 6.84 3.10 -10.06
N ILE A 49 7.34 4.10 -9.33
CA ILE A 49 8.55 4.86 -9.68
C ILE A 49 9.77 3.93 -9.74
N ALA A 50 9.93 3.02 -8.78
CA ALA A 50 11.00 2.01 -8.82
C ALA A 50 10.89 1.09 -10.05
N GLY A 51 9.67 0.77 -10.48
CA GLY A 51 9.41 0.03 -11.71
C GLY A 51 9.78 0.79 -12.98
N LEU A 52 9.47 2.09 -13.04
CA LEU A 52 9.77 2.98 -14.16
C LEU A 52 11.27 3.28 -14.30
N LEU A 53 11.97 3.48 -13.18
CA LEU A 53 13.41 3.80 -13.15
C LEU A 53 14.31 2.56 -13.14
N TYR A 54 13.74 1.36 -13.22
CA TYR A 54 14.50 0.12 -13.12
C TYR A 54 15.44 -0.08 -14.30
N VAL A 55 16.71 -0.32 -14.00
CA VAL A 55 17.77 -0.68 -14.93
C VAL A 55 18.44 -1.96 -14.40
N PRO A 56 18.67 -3.02 -15.22
CA PRO A 56 19.14 -4.33 -14.75
C PRO A 56 20.42 -4.30 -13.90
N GLU A 57 21.32 -3.38 -14.20
CA GLU A 57 22.59 -3.16 -13.52
C GLU A 57 22.40 -2.66 -12.08
N VAL A 58 21.26 -2.01 -11.80
CA VAL A 58 20.96 -1.38 -10.51
C VAL A 58 20.15 -2.31 -9.61
N GLN A 59 20.84 -3.29 -9.01
CA GLN A 59 20.22 -4.31 -8.15
C GLN A 59 19.50 -3.74 -6.91
N ILE A 60 19.90 -2.56 -6.42
CA ILE A 60 19.25 -1.93 -5.26
C ILE A 60 17.78 -1.56 -5.54
N LEU A 61 17.43 -1.17 -6.77
CA LEU A 61 16.03 -0.92 -7.15
C LEU A 61 15.22 -2.22 -7.16
N LYS A 62 15.84 -3.35 -7.53
CA LYS A 62 15.18 -4.67 -7.47
C LYS A 62 14.86 -5.04 -6.02
N PHE A 63 15.84 -4.96 -5.14
CA PHE A 63 15.66 -5.30 -3.72
C PHE A 63 14.68 -4.33 -3.03
N GLY A 64 14.83 -3.03 -3.26
CA GLY A 64 13.93 -2.00 -2.73
C GLY A 64 12.48 -2.18 -3.21
N GLY A 65 12.27 -2.53 -4.47
CA GLY A 65 10.92 -2.84 -4.98
C GLY A 65 10.27 -4.04 -4.28
N TRP A 66 11.04 -5.09 -3.99
CA TRP A 66 10.53 -6.22 -3.19
C TRP A 66 10.18 -5.82 -1.75
N LEU A 67 10.98 -4.96 -1.11
CA LEU A 67 10.66 -4.41 0.22
C LEU A 67 9.41 -3.52 0.22
N PHE A 68 9.17 -2.77 -0.86
CA PHE A 68 7.92 -2.03 -1.02
C PHE A 68 6.72 -2.97 -1.17
N ILE A 69 6.83 -4.05 -1.95
CA ILE A 69 5.77 -5.06 -2.05
C ILE A 69 5.48 -5.67 -0.68
N PHE A 70 6.51 -6.06 0.06
CA PHE A 70 6.37 -6.60 1.41
C PHE A 70 5.64 -5.61 2.34
N SER A 71 6.04 -4.33 2.29
CA SER A 71 5.41 -3.26 3.06
C SER A 71 3.93 -3.04 2.68
N LEU A 72 3.59 -3.13 1.39
CA LEU A 72 2.21 -3.03 0.90
C LEU A 72 1.33 -4.16 1.45
N ILE A 73 1.86 -5.39 1.51
CA ILE A 73 1.18 -6.51 2.15
C ILE A 73 0.93 -6.18 3.62
N LEU A 74 1.93 -5.72 4.37
CA LEU A 74 1.76 -5.35 5.78
C LEU A 74 0.71 -4.25 6.00
N TYR A 75 0.70 -3.20 5.17
CA TYR A 75 -0.31 -2.14 5.27
C TYR A 75 -1.71 -2.65 4.93
N SER A 76 -1.86 -3.45 3.89
CA SER A 76 -3.16 -4.02 3.50
C SER A 76 -3.73 -4.95 4.58
N SER A 77 -2.88 -5.80 5.17
CA SER A 77 -3.25 -6.67 6.29
C SER A 77 -3.61 -5.86 7.54
N SER A 78 -2.84 -4.79 7.84
CA SER A 78 -3.14 -3.91 8.96
C SER A 78 -4.51 -3.23 8.81
N LEU A 79 -4.82 -2.73 7.61
CA LEU A 79 -6.14 -2.17 7.30
C LEU A 79 -7.22 -3.25 7.48
N TYR A 80 -7.04 -4.45 6.94
CA TYR A 80 -8.01 -5.53 7.12
C TYR A 80 -8.27 -5.85 8.60
N LEU A 81 -7.23 -5.95 9.42
CA LEU A 81 -7.34 -6.22 10.85
C LEU A 81 -8.01 -5.08 11.64
N ILE A 82 -7.68 -3.82 11.32
CA ILE A 82 -8.35 -2.66 11.93
C ILE A 82 -9.84 -2.67 11.58
N PHE A 83 -10.18 -3.01 10.33
CA PHE A 83 -11.57 -3.05 9.88
C PHE A 83 -12.38 -4.11 10.60
N ILE A 84 -11.91 -5.36 10.58
CA ILE A 84 -12.69 -6.48 11.11
C ILE A 84 -12.89 -6.37 12.64
N LYS A 85 -11.91 -5.84 13.36
CA LYS A 85 -11.96 -5.70 14.82
C LYS A 85 -12.81 -4.51 15.29
N ASN A 86 -12.91 -3.45 14.48
CA ASN A 86 -13.45 -2.16 14.94
C ASN A 86 -14.50 -1.55 14.01
N ARG A 87 -15.13 -2.38 13.18
CA ARG A 87 -16.32 -1.98 12.43
C ARG A 87 -17.48 -1.68 13.38
N GLU A 88 -18.26 -0.66 13.06
CA GLU A 88 -19.55 -0.38 13.69
C GLU A 88 -20.62 -1.38 13.23
#